data_AF-A0A7X1I2L4-F1
#
_entry.id   AF-A0A7X1I2L4-F1
#
_cell.length_a   1.000
_cell.length_b   1.000
_cell.length_c   1.000
_cell.angle_alpha   90.00
_cell.angle_beta   90.00
_cell.angle_gamma   90.00
#
_symmetry.space_group_name_H-M   'P 1'
#
loop_
_entity.id
_entity.type
_entity.pdbx_description
1 polymer ?
#
loop_
_entity_poly.entity_id
_entity_poly.type
_entity_poly.pdbx_seq_one_letter_code
_entity_poly.pdbx_strand_id
1 'polypeptide(L)'
;MGLFFRHNPDGTVTGRNDDTGFTVTLADEEEVKRQLYEDAGWEYTPPPPPVPPGFHRFRLVHDSFGTDGFQDARYADLRARPPEGCVPVDMGGFALECERPGKSLLDAVAGTVAQVRREHGLVMNSLGIEKPHEWLGNDSNGCSAQIVAHLMLMATHRAALLGYGRKDLVRLLDAAGIG
;
A
#
# COMPACT_ATOMS: atom_id res chain seq x y z
N MET A 1 -21.96 -5.39 -13.23
CA MET A 1 -21.75 -4.19 -14.07
C MET A 1 -20.42 -3.61 -13.68
N GLY A 2 -19.48 -3.61 -14.62
CA GLY A 2 -18.06 -3.40 -14.35
C GLY A 2 -17.18 -3.63 -15.58
N LEU A 3 -15.93 -3.19 -15.48
CA LEU A 3 -14.93 -3.32 -16.51
C LEU A 3 -14.20 -4.67 -16.39
N PHE A 4 -14.09 -5.40 -17.50
CA PHE A 4 -13.42 -6.70 -17.56
C PHE A 4 -12.18 -6.64 -18.42
N PHE A 5 -11.14 -7.33 -17.97
CA PHE A 5 -9.85 -7.44 -18.67
C PHE A 5 -9.51 -8.90 -18.89
N ARG A 6 -9.06 -9.23 -20.09
CA ARG A 6 -8.56 -10.56 -20.45
C ARG A 6 -7.23 -10.45 -21.16
N HIS A 7 -6.21 -11.09 -20.62
CA HIS A 7 -4.92 -11.27 -21.30
C HIS A 7 -5.04 -12.43 -22.29
N ASN A 8 -4.74 -12.17 -23.55
CA ASN A 8 -4.84 -13.14 -24.62
C ASN A 8 -3.48 -13.86 -24.83
N PRO A 9 -3.50 -15.10 -25.36
CA PRO A 9 -2.27 -15.84 -25.63
C PRO A 9 -1.33 -15.18 -26.65
N ASP A 10 -1.84 -14.26 -27.47
CA ASP A 10 -1.08 -13.51 -28.48
C ASP A 10 -0.38 -12.26 -27.93
N GLY A 11 -0.48 -12.02 -26.62
CA GLY A 11 0.12 -10.88 -25.94
C GLY A 11 -0.74 -9.61 -25.94
N THR A 12 -1.93 -9.64 -26.54
CA THR A 12 -2.89 -8.53 -26.44
C THR A 12 -3.73 -8.59 -25.17
N VAL A 13 -4.34 -7.46 -24.81
CA VAL A 13 -5.35 -7.37 -23.76
C VAL A 13 -6.68 -6.98 -24.37
N THR A 14 -7.73 -7.71 -24.04
CA THR A 14 -9.12 -7.36 -24.37
C THR A 14 -9.79 -6.75 -23.16
N GLY A 15 -10.26 -5.52 -23.30
CA GLY A 15 -11.10 -4.81 -22.36
C GLY A 15 -12.56 -4.82 -22.78
N ARG A 16 -13.48 -5.02 -21.84
CA ARG A 16 -14.93 -4.98 -22.08
C ARG A 16 -15.65 -4.20 -20.98
N ASN A 17 -16.50 -3.27 -21.38
CA ASN A 17 -17.48 -2.63 -20.50
C ASN A 17 -18.81 -3.37 -20.68
N ASP A 18 -19.26 -4.07 -19.64
CA ASP A 18 -20.52 -4.82 -19.69
C ASP A 18 -21.76 -3.93 -19.71
N ASP A 19 -21.63 -2.67 -19.32
CA ASP A 19 -22.75 -1.75 -19.15
C ASP A 19 -23.12 -1.11 -20.49
N THR A 20 -22.12 -0.79 -21.30
CA THR A 20 -22.27 -0.19 -22.64
C THR A 20 -22.14 -1.21 -23.77
N GLY A 21 -21.55 -2.38 -23.50
CA GLY A 21 -21.16 -3.35 -24.52
C GLY A 21 -19.87 -2.98 -25.27
N PHE A 22 -19.20 -1.89 -24.91
CA PHE A 22 -17.94 -1.47 -25.52
C PHE A 22 -16.86 -2.54 -25.32
N THR A 23 -16.10 -2.82 -26.38
CA THR A 23 -15.00 -3.79 -26.36
C THR A 23 -13.82 -3.23 -27.15
N VAL A 24 -12.62 -3.34 -26.59
CA VAL A 24 -11.36 -2.92 -27.21
C VAL A 24 -10.31 -4.02 -27.02
N THR A 25 -9.48 -4.26 -28.04
CA THR A 25 -8.36 -5.20 -27.97
C THR A 25 -7.11 -4.55 -28.52
N LEU A 26 -6.07 -4.39 -27.69
CA LEU A 26 -4.80 -3.76 -28.06
C LEU A 26 -3.63 -4.49 -27.39
N ALA A 27 -2.43 -4.28 -27.92
CA ALA A 27 -1.19 -4.76 -27.28
C ALA A 27 -0.80 -3.91 -26.05
N ASP A 28 -1.23 -2.64 -26.00
CA ASP A 28 -0.99 -1.75 -24.88
C ASP A 28 -2.14 -1.87 -23.87
N GLU A 29 -1.84 -2.46 -22.72
CA GLU A 29 -2.80 -2.65 -21.62
C GLU A 29 -3.30 -1.32 -21.04
N GLU A 30 -2.45 -0.30 -20.95
CA GLU A 30 -2.85 0.99 -20.39
C GLU A 30 -3.78 1.74 -21.32
N GLU A 31 -3.59 1.61 -22.64
CA GLU A 31 -4.51 2.16 -23.61
C GLU A 31 -5.88 1.45 -23.57
N VAL A 32 -5.90 0.13 -23.34
CA VAL A 32 -7.15 -0.62 -23.10
C VAL A 32 -7.89 -0.11 -21.86
N LYS A 33 -7.17 0.12 -20.76
CA LYS A 33 -7.74 0.69 -19.52
C LYS A 33 -8.27 2.09 -19.75
N ARG A 34 -7.49 2.98 -20.37
CA ARG A 34 -7.89 4.36 -20.65
C ARG A 34 -9.19 4.42 -21.44
N GLN A 35 -9.30 3.67 -22.54
CA GLN A 35 -10.51 3.65 -23.36
C GLN A 35 -11.73 3.09 -22.63
N LEU A 36 -11.55 2.08 -21.78
CA LEU A 36 -12.66 1.55 -20.96
C LEU A 36 -13.16 2.55 -19.92
N TYR A 37 -12.25 3.30 -19.28
CA TYR A 37 -12.62 4.33 -18.32
C TYR A 37 -13.34 5.50 -19.03
N GLU A 38 -12.81 5.94 -20.17
CA GLU A 38 -13.44 6.97 -21.01
C GLU A 38 -14.86 6.57 -21.44
N ASP A 39 -15.05 5.32 -21.88
CA ASP A 39 -16.36 4.78 -22.24
C ASP A 39 -17.33 4.69 -21.04
N ALA A 40 -16.83 4.34 -19.86
CA ALA A 40 -17.62 4.34 -18.62
C ALA A 40 -17.93 5.76 -18.11
N GLY A 41 -17.39 6.82 -18.73
CA GLY A 41 -17.47 8.20 -18.24
C GLY A 41 -16.73 8.41 -16.93
N TRP A 42 -15.73 7.56 -16.63
CA TRP A 42 -14.91 7.64 -15.43
C TRP A 42 -13.61 8.39 -15.72
N GLU A 43 -13.14 9.16 -14.75
CA GLU A 43 -11.83 9.79 -14.85
C GLU A 43 -10.74 8.71 -14.82
N TYR A 44 -9.93 8.65 -15.88
CA TYR A 44 -8.77 7.77 -15.95
C TYR A 44 -7.55 8.50 -15.40
N THR A 45 -7.03 7.99 -14.28
CA THR A 45 -5.74 8.43 -13.75
C THR A 45 -4.66 7.45 -14.24
N PRO A 46 -3.72 7.88 -15.08
CA PRO A 46 -2.65 7.00 -15.55
C PRO A 46 -1.79 6.51 -14.38
N PRO A 47 -1.20 5.31 -14.48
CA PRO A 47 -0.31 4.81 -13.45
C PRO A 47 0.86 5.78 -13.27
N PRO A 48 1.33 6.00 -12.03
CA PRO A 48 2.44 6.88 -11.78
C PRO A 48 3.72 6.32 -12.46
N PRO A 49 4.63 7.20 -12.92
CA PRO A 49 5.82 6.78 -13.69
C PRO A 49 6.66 5.77 -12.89
N PRO A 50 7.43 4.89 -13.55
CA PRO A 50 8.28 3.94 -12.85
C PRO A 50 9.31 4.68 -11.99
N VAL A 51 9.57 4.17 -10.80
CA VAL A 51 10.61 4.70 -9.91
C VAL A 51 12.01 4.33 -10.43
N PRO A 52 13.04 5.15 -10.14
CA PRO A 52 14.41 4.82 -10.51
C PRO A 52 14.87 3.46 -9.94
N PRO A 53 15.84 2.76 -10.57
CA PRO A 53 16.39 1.54 -10.02
C PRO A 53 16.89 1.72 -8.58
N GLY A 54 16.47 0.82 -7.69
CA GLY A 54 16.80 0.88 -6.25
C GLY A 54 15.91 1.79 -5.42
N PHE A 55 14.94 2.49 -6.03
CA PHE A 55 13.85 3.18 -5.34
C PHE A 55 12.59 2.32 -5.31
N HIS A 56 11.78 2.54 -4.27
CA HIS A 56 10.53 1.83 -4.04
C HIS A 56 9.43 2.84 -3.72
N ARG A 57 8.29 2.72 -4.40
CA ARG A 57 7.08 3.51 -4.11
C ARG A 57 6.18 2.74 -3.15
N PHE A 58 5.76 3.39 -2.06
CA PHE A 58 4.83 2.81 -1.09
C PHE A 58 4.10 3.88 -0.29
N ARG A 59 3.04 3.45 0.40
CA ARG A 59 2.29 4.28 1.35
C ARG A 59 2.59 3.85 2.77
N LEU A 60 2.60 4.79 3.70
CA LEU A 60 2.58 4.52 5.13
C LEU A 60 1.38 5.22 5.74
N VAL A 61 0.57 4.49 6.48
CA VAL A 61 -0.63 5.01 7.15
C VAL A 61 -0.46 4.87 8.65
N HIS A 62 -0.80 5.93 9.38
CA HIS A 62 -1.03 5.82 10.82
C HIS A 62 -2.51 5.50 11.01
N ASP A 63 -2.81 4.20 11.00
CA ASP A 63 -4.17 3.71 11.19
C ASP A 63 -4.50 3.76 12.68
N SER A 64 -5.15 4.86 13.09
CA SER A 64 -5.65 5.04 14.46
C SER A 64 -7.14 4.68 14.60
N PHE A 65 -7.72 3.98 13.62
CA PHE A 65 -9.09 3.45 13.66
C PHE A 65 -10.15 4.51 14.04
N GLY A 66 -10.04 5.71 13.47
CA GLY A 66 -11.13 6.70 13.43
C GLY A 66 -11.13 7.78 14.50
N THR A 67 -10.08 7.92 15.31
CA THR A 67 -10.03 8.99 16.33
C THR A 67 -9.35 10.28 15.84
N ASP A 68 -8.51 10.20 14.81
CA ASP A 68 -7.62 11.30 14.44
C ASP A 68 -7.67 11.57 12.92
N GLY A 69 -8.07 12.77 12.53
CA GLY A 69 -8.06 13.20 11.13
C GLY A 69 -6.66 13.62 10.66
N PHE A 70 -6.49 13.81 9.34
CA PHE A 70 -5.23 14.25 8.73
C PHE A 70 -4.64 15.49 9.41
N GLN A 71 -5.47 16.40 9.94
CA GLN A 71 -5.08 17.65 10.59
C GLN A 71 -4.75 17.55 12.08
N ASP A 72 -4.85 16.36 12.71
CA ASP A 72 -4.53 16.18 14.13
C ASP A 72 -3.15 16.77 14.47
N ALA A 73 -3.06 17.43 15.63
CA ALA A 73 -1.88 18.14 16.08
C ALA A 73 -0.66 17.21 16.22
N ARG A 74 -0.86 15.92 16.49
CA ARG A 74 0.24 14.94 16.59
C ARG A 74 1.03 14.78 15.28
N TYR A 75 0.40 15.04 14.14
CA TYR A 75 1.07 14.95 12.84
C TYR A 75 1.69 16.28 12.41
N ALA A 76 1.53 17.36 13.16
CA ALA A 76 1.97 18.69 12.75
C ALA A 76 3.46 18.73 12.39
N ASP A 77 4.31 18.09 13.20
CA ASP A 77 5.75 18.05 12.95
C ASP A 77 6.12 17.21 11.73
N LEU A 78 5.50 16.04 11.57
CA LEU A 78 5.71 15.15 10.42
C LEU A 78 5.13 15.75 9.12
N ARG A 79 4.06 16.55 9.20
CA ARG A 79 3.53 17.34 8.07
C ARG A 79 4.50 18.44 7.65
N ALA A 80 5.11 19.11 8.63
CA ALA A 80 6.04 20.21 8.36
C ALA A 80 7.39 19.71 7.84
N ARG A 81 7.83 18.53 8.31
CA ARG A 81 9.16 17.98 8.04
C ARG A 81 9.09 16.47 7.75
N PRO A 82 8.43 16.05 6.65
CA PRO A 82 8.38 14.65 6.31
C PRO A 82 9.78 14.12 5.94
N PRO A 83 10.02 12.80 6.09
CA PRO A 83 11.22 12.18 5.55
C PRO A 83 11.43 12.53 4.07
N GLU A 84 12.68 12.71 3.65
CA GLU A 84 13.01 12.97 2.25
C GLU A 84 12.38 11.90 1.34
N GLY A 85 11.74 12.33 0.25
CA GLY A 85 11.03 11.44 -0.67
C GLY A 85 9.65 11.00 -0.18
N CYS A 86 9.15 11.52 0.93
CA CYS A 86 7.78 11.30 1.41
C CYS A 86 6.96 12.59 1.41
N VAL A 87 5.68 12.47 1.05
CA VAL A 87 4.71 13.57 1.04
C VAL A 87 3.51 13.20 1.92
N PRO A 88 3.12 14.05 2.89
CA PRO A 88 1.89 13.86 3.65
C PRO A 88 0.66 13.95 2.76
N VAL A 89 -0.23 12.97 2.86
CA VAL A 89 -1.49 12.91 2.12
C VAL A 89 -2.65 12.54 3.04
N ASP A 90 -3.85 13.03 2.72
CA ASP A 90 -5.08 12.65 3.40
C ASP A 90 -5.73 11.47 2.65
N MET A 91 -5.80 10.32 3.31
CA MET A 91 -6.45 9.12 2.79
C MET A 91 -7.62 8.67 3.68
N GLY A 92 -8.37 9.63 4.23
CA GLY A 92 -9.33 9.38 5.31
C GLY A 92 -8.67 9.30 6.69
N GLY A 93 -7.47 9.88 6.80
CA GLY A 93 -6.54 9.72 7.91
C GLY A 93 -5.14 10.18 7.50
N PHE A 94 -4.20 10.19 8.45
CA PHE A 94 -2.84 10.61 8.16
C PHE A 94 -2.03 9.52 7.45
N ALA A 95 -1.51 9.83 6.27
CA ALA A 95 -0.65 8.96 5.50
C ALA A 95 0.54 9.71 4.88
N LEU A 96 1.54 8.95 4.45
CA LEU A 96 2.67 9.38 3.64
C LEU A 96 2.66 8.58 2.33
N GLU A 97 2.79 9.28 1.21
CA GLU A 97 3.21 8.69 -0.06
C GLU A 97 4.71 8.85 -0.20
N CYS A 98 5.43 7.74 -0.37
CA CYS A 98 6.88 7.70 -0.31
C CYS A 98 7.48 7.08 -1.56
N GLU A 99 8.58 7.66 -2.03
CA GLU A 99 9.53 7.08 -2.97
C GLU A 99 10.92 7.09 -2.33
N ARG A 100 11.36 5.93 -1.86
CA ARG A 100 12.57 5.82 -1.03
C ARG A 100 13.56 4.81 -1.58
N PRO A 101 14.86 5.07 -1.45
CA PRO A 101 15.88 4.09 -1.80
C PRO A 101 15.86 2.91 -0.82
N GLY A 102 16.18 1.71 -1.30
CA GLY A 102 16.32 0.52 -0.48
C GLY A 102 16.77 -0.70 -1.29
N LYS A 103 17.37 -1.68 -0.62
CA LYS A 103 17.73 -2.95 -1.27
C LYS A 103 16.50 -3.75 -1.71
N SER A 104 15.38 -3.51 -1.05
CA SER A 104 14.07 -4.05 -1.38
C SER A 104 12.98 -3.12 -0.86
N LEU A 105 11.72 -3.39 -1.23
CA LEU A 105 10.57 -2.65 -0.70
C LEU A 105 10.51 -2.72 0.83
N LEU A 106 10.71 -3.91 1.42
CA LEU A 106 10.70 -4.09 2.88
C LEU A 106 11.81 -3.30 3.56
N ASP A 107 12.99 -3.18 2.93
CA ASP A 107 14.12 -2.40 3.43
C ASP A 107 13.79 -0.89 3.43
N ALA A 108 13.21 -0.39 2.33
CA ALA A 108 12.79 1.01 2.21
C ALA A 108 11.66 1.37 3.21
N VAL A 109 10.68 0.48 3.38
CA VAL A 109 9.61 0.61 4.37
C VAL A 109 10.17 0.61 5.78
N ALA A 110 11.00 -0.39 6.15
CA ALA A 110 11.59 -0.48 7.48
C ALA A 110 12.45 0.76 7.82
N GLY A 111 13.27 1.23 6.87
CA GLY A 111 14.05 2.44 7.02
C GLY A 111 13.19 3.67 7.31
N THR A 112 12.07 3.81 6.59
CA THR A 112 11.14 4.94 6.72
C THR A 112 10.34 4.89 8.01
N VAL A 113 9.79 3.74 8.38
CA VAL A 113 9.08 3.56 9.67
C VAL A 113 10.01 3.86 10.84
N ALA A 114 11.24 3.32 10.80
CA ALA A 114 12.22 3.56 11.86
C ALA A 114 12.64 5.04 11.92
N GLN A 115 12.75 5.72 10.78
CA GLN A 115 13.01 7.17 10.73
C GLN A 115 11.87 7.96 11.36
N VAL A 116 10.63 7.73 10.91
CA VAL A 116 9.44 8.43 11.43
C VAL A 116 9.31 8.24 12.94
N ARG A 117 9.52 7.02 13.43
CA ARG A 117 9.49 6.73 14.87
C ARG A 117 10.55 7.49 15.65
N ARG A 118 11.79 7.52 15.15
CA ARG A 118 12.90 8.19 15.85
C ARG A 118 12.77 9.71 15.82
N GLU A 119 12.33 10.28 14.71
CA GLU A 119 12.33 11.73 14.49
C GLU A 119 11.03 12.39 14.96
N HIS A 120 9.90 11.68 14.89
CA HIS A 120 8.57 12.23 15.18
C HIS A 120 7.78 11.45 16.25
N GLY A 121 8.31 10.34 16.77
CA GLY A 121 7.64 9.55 17.83
C GLY A 121 6.38 8.82 17.36
N LEU A 122 6.15 8.71 16.05
CA LEU A 122 4.96 8.07 15.47
C LEU A 122 5.29 6.69 14.91
N VAL A 123 4.38 5.73 15.11
CA VAL A 123 4.50 4.38 14.56
C VAL A 123 3.55 4.23 13.38
N MET A 124 4.06 4.34 12.16
CA MET A 124 3.27 4.05 10.97
C MET A 124 3.01 2.53 10.91
N ASN A 125 1.75 2.12 11.02
CA ASN A 125 1.36 0.74 11.33
C ASN A 125 0.64 0.02 10.16
N SER A 126 0.46 0.68 9.02
CA SER A 126 -0.22 0.13 7.86
C SER A 126 0.39 0.64 6.54
N LEU A 127 0.26 -0.14 5.47
CA LEU A 127 0.56 0.29 4.09
C LEU A 127 -0.69 0.75 3.33
N GLY A 128 -1.81 0.97 4.03
CA GLY A 128 -3.09 1.35 3.42
C GLY A 128 -3.85 0.19 2.77
N ILE A 129 -3.63 -1.04 3.27
CA ILE A 129 -4.48 -2.18 2.91
C ILE A 129 -5.87 -1.92 3.47
N GLU A 130 -6.92 -2.12 2.66
CA GLU A 130 -8.28 -1.79 3.06
C GLU A 130 -8.81 -2.66 4.22
N LYS A 131 -9.56 -2.01 5.11
CA LYS A 131 -10.39 -2.62 6.17
C LYS A 131 -9.71 -3.49 7.24
N PRO A 132 -8.50 -3.18 7.72
CA PRO A 132 -7.87 -3.94 8.81
C PRO A 132 -8.65 -3.86 10.13
N HIS A 133 -9.46 -2.82 10.31
CA HIS A 133 -10.32 -2.65 11.48
C HIS A 133 -11.40 -3.73 11.62
N GLU A 134 -11.83 -4.38 10.52
CA GLU A 134 -12.81 -5.47 10.54
C GLU A 134 -12.25 -6.73 11.23
N TRP A 135 -10.94 -6.76 11.53
CA TRP A 135 -10.25 -7.90 12.15
C TRP A 135 -9.77 -7.61 13.57
N LEU A 136 -10.18 -6.49 14.16
CA LEU A 136 -9.80 -6.08 15.50
C LEU A 136 -10.67 -6.73 16.58
N GLY A 137 -10.03 -7.10 17.68
CA GLY A 137 -10.68 -7.37 18.95
C GLY A 137 -9.66 -7.39 20.08
N ASN A 138 -10.12 -7.50 21.32
CA ASN A 138 -9.32 -7.24 22.52
C ASN A 138 -8.94 -8.51 23.31
N ASP A 139 -9.26 -9.70 22.80
CA ASP A 139 -8.98 -10.96 23.49
C ASP A 139 -7.63 -11.55 23.05
N SER A 140 -6.67 -11.54 23.97
CA SER A 140 -5.32 -12.07 23.79
C SER A 140 -5.27 -13.59 23.64
N ASN A 141 -6.36 -14.31 23.94
CA ASN A 141 -6.44 -15.77 23.79
C ASN A 141 -7.62 -16.21 22.90
N GLY A 142 -8.35 -15.26 22.31
CA GLY A 142 -9.52 -15.51 21.49
C GLY A 142 -9.28 -15.36 19.99
N CYS A 143 -10.35 -15.06 19.25
CA CYS A 143 -10.32 -14.89 17.80
C CYS A 143 -9.29 -13.84 17.34
N SER A 144 -9.13 -12.75 18.10
CA SER A 144 -8.17 -11.68 17.80
C SER A 144 -6.71 -12.17 17.82
N ALA A 145 -6.34 -13.00 18.80
CA ALA A 145 -5.02 -13.61 18.85
C ALA A 145 -4.79 -14.62 17.71
N GLN A 146 -5.83 -15.38 17.33
CA GLN A 146 -5.78 -16.28 16.18
C GLN A 146 -5.55 -15.51 14.87
N ILE A 147 -6.17 -14.34 14.71
CA ILE A 147 -5.96 -13.46 13.56
C ILE A 147 -4.50 -12.98 13.49
N VAL A 148 -3.93 -12.53 14.61
CA VAL A 148 -2.50 -12.13 14.65
C VAL A 148 -1.60 -13.29 14.23
N ALA A 149 -1.80 -14.48 14.79
CA ALA A 149 -1.03 -15.66 14.41
C ALA A 149 -1.20 -16.02 12.92
N HIS A 150 -2.44 -15.97 12.41
CA HIS A 150 -2.75 -16.24 11.02
C HIS A 150 -2.05 -15.26 10.08
N LEU A 151 -2.12 -13.95 10.35
CA LEU A 151 -1.46 -12.91 9.56
C LEU A 151 0.06 -13.10 9.54
N MET A 152 0.67 -13.45 10.67
CA MET A 152 2.11 -13.72 10.74
C MET A 152 2.53 -14.94 9.92
N LEU A 153 1.73 -16.01 9.94
CA LEU A 153 1.98 -17.21 9.12
C LEU A 153 1.83 -16.91 7.63
N MET A 154 0.79 -16.19 7.23
CA MET A 154 0.59 -15.78 5.84
C MET A 154 1.70 -14.84 5.35
N ALA A 155 2.09 -13.86 6.17
CA ALA A 155 3.18 -12.95 5.87
C ALA A 155 4.49 -13.72 5.65
N THR A 156 4.81 -14.65 6.55
CA THR A 156 6.01 -15.49 6.44
C THR A 156 6.00 -16.36 5.18
N HIS A 157 4.86 -16.99 4.87
CA HIS A 157 4.74 -17.81 3.66
C HIS A 157 4.91 -16.97 2.39
N ARG A 158 4.23 -15.83 2.29
CA ARG A 158 4.32 -14.92 1.13
C ARG A 158 5.71 -14.32 0.99
N ALA A 159 6.35 -13.97 2.09
CA ALA A 159 7.73 -13.50 2.11
C ALA A 159 8.67 -14.51 1.46
N ALA A 160 8.56 -15.79 1.81
CA ALA A 160 9.37 -16.85 1.21
C ALA A 160 9.13 -16.99 -0.31
N LEU A 161 7.87 -16.91 -0.77
CA LEU A 161 7.54 -16.96 -2.20
C LEU A 161 8.13 -15.77 -2.98
N LEU A 162 8.27 -14.61 -2.33
CA LEU A 162 8.82 -13.38 -2.91
C LEU A 162 10.35 -13.25 -2.72
N GLY A 163 11.00 -14.26 -2.11
CA GLY A 163 12.44 -14.26 -1.86
C GLY A 163 12.89 -13.44 -0.65
N TYR A 164 11.97 -12.94 0.18
CA TYR A 164 12.30 -12.30 1.45
C TYR A 164 12.68 -13.33 2.50
N GLY A 165 13.74 -13.04 3.26
CA GLY A 165 14.20 -13.87 4.35
C GLY A 165 13.62 -13.46 5.70
N ARG A 166 13.80 -14.33 6.70
CA ARG A 166 13.47 -14.04 8.11
C ARG A 166 14.07 -12.71 8.58
N LYS A 167 15.30 -12.39 8.17
CA LYS A 167 15.99 -11.15 8.57
C LYS A 167 15.26 -9.90 8.07
N ASP A 168 14.65 -9.95 6.89
CA ASP A 168 13.91 -8.80 6.33
C ASP A 168 12.62 -8.55 7.12
N LEU A 169 11.91 -9.62 7.49
CA LEU A 169 10.71 -9.54 8.33
C LEU A 169 11.04 -9.03 9.74
N VAL A 170 12.08 -9.57 10.37
CA VAL A 170 12.51 -9.12 11.71
C VAL A 170 12.92 -7.64 11.69
N ARG A 171 13.65 -7.18 10.65
CA ARG A 171 13.98 -5.75 10.52
C ARG A 171 12.74 -4.87 10.43
N LEU A 172 11.70 -5.31 9.73
CA LEU A 172 10.44 -4.57 9.67
C LEU A 172 9.77 -4.52 11.04
N LEU A 173 9.75 -5.63 11.79
CA LEU A 173 9.23 -5.67 13.17
C LEU A 173 10.02 -4.75 14.11
N ASP A 174 11.35 -4.81 14.06
CA ASP A 174 12.24 -3.93 14.84
C ASP A 174 12.05 -2.45 14.48
N ALA A 175 11.79 -2.17 13.19
CA ALA A 175 11.49 -0.83 12.69
C ALA A 175 10.09 -0.33 13.10
N ALA A 176 9.12 -1.21 13.30
CA ALA A 176 7.83 -0.84 13.90
C ALA A 176 7.98 -0.53 15.40
N GLY A 177 8.93 -1.17 16.09
CA GLY A 177 9.24 -0.86 17.50
C GLY A 177 8.23 -1.46 18.47
N ILE A 178 7.63 -2.59 18.07
CA ILE A 178 6.77 -3.41 18.92
C ILE A 178 7.70 -4.10 19.92
N GLY A 179 7.69 -3.64 21.17
CA GLY A 179 8.50 -4.14 22.29
C GLY A 179 7.86 -3.85 23.62
#